data_AF-K2BQK6-F1
#
_entry.id   AF-K2BQK6-F1
#
_cell.length_a   1.000
_cell.length_b   1.000
_cell.length_c   1.000
_cell.angle_alpha   90.00
_cell.angle_beta   90.00
_cell.angle_gamma   90.00
#
_symmetry.space_group_name_H-M   'P 1'
#
loop_
_entity.id
_entity.type
_entity.pdbx_description
1 polymer ?
#
loop_
_entity_poly.entity_id
_entity_poly.type
_entity_poly.pdbx_seq_one_letter_code
_entity_poly.pdbx_strand_id
1 'polypeptide(L)'
;MDLSSKMYIELFHLMFLRKFNDNIAPELYAIKGGCNLRFFFQSMRYSEDLGIDVQTIQKQTLEKKVDKILNSSSFLKLLQGYGVTSFNKSSPKQTETTQRWKVQLHIDRLEMPVNTKIEFSRRHEEFQSELSDVRRETCQQYHLPPMRLSHYELHDAVKQKILALAYRSLTQARDVFDLYHLLHVENHKKIELGRNDIEKAKESLLSVGFNDYQSQVVSFLEAKYQKALSDSKHWENIVDEILVYLEGLTK
;
A
#
# COMPACT_ATOMS: atom_id res chain seq x y z
N MET A 1 -21.38 7.57 9.52
CA MET A 1 -19.98 8.02 9.37
C MET A 1 -19.87 8.71 8.02
N ASP A 2 -19.28 9.90 7.95
CA ASP A 2 -19.04 10.55 6.67
C ASP A 2 -17.61 10.25 6.23
N LEU A 3 -17.47 9.32 5.28
CA LEU A 3 -16.19 8.80 4.83
C LEU A 3 -15.77 9.52 3.55
N SER A 4 -14.50 9.93 3.47
CA SER A 4 -13.94 10.39 2.19
C SER A 4 -13.75 9.22 1.22
N SER A 5 -13.59 9.52 -0.08
CA SER A 5 -13.32 8.49 -1.10
C SER A 5 -12.14 7.58 -0.75
N LYS A 6 -11.08 8.15 -0.14
CA LYS A 6 -9.87 7.43 0.28
C LYS A 6 -10.15 6.48 1.44
N MET A 7 -11.04 6.88 2.34
CA MET A 7 -11.47 6.04 3.45
C MET A 7 -12.35 4.88 2.98
N TYR A 8 -13.18 5.05 1.95
CA TYR A 8 -13.92 3.95 1.34
C TYR A 8 -13.01 2.93 0.67
N ILE A 9 -11.93 3.39 0.01
CA ILE A 9 -10.90 2.50 -0.55
C ILE A 9 -10.23 1.69 0.57
N GLU A 10 -9.78 2.35 1.63
CA GLU A 10 -9.14 1.70 2.79
C GLU A 10 -10.07 0.69 3.46
N LEU A 11 -11.33 1.05 3.67
CA LEU A 11 -12.37 0.13 4.18
C LEU A 11 -12.52 -1.09 3.28
N PHE A 12 -12.64 -0.89 1.97
CA PHE A 12 -12.77 -1.98 1.01
C PHE A 12 -11.55 -2.92 1.07
N HIS A 13 -10.33 -2.38 1.13
CA HIS A 13 -9.11 -3.16 1.27
C HIS A 13 -9.08 -3.99 2.56
N LEU A 14 -9.41 -3.40 3.70
CA LEU A 14 -9.44 -4.10 4.99
C LEU A 14 -10.47 -5.24 4.99
N MET A 15 -11.66 -4.99 4.44
CA MET A 15 -12.71 -6.00 4.34
C MET A 15 -12.35 -7.11 3.36
N PHE A 16 -11.73 -6.78 2.22
CA PHE A 16 -11.20 -7.76 1.28
C PHE A 16 -10.12 -8.62 1.94
N LEU A 17 -9.13 -7.99 2.59
CA LEU A 17 -8.02 -8.67 3.25
C LEU A 17 -8.49 -9.61 4.36
N ARG A 18 -9.49 -9.20 5.16
CA ARG A 18 -10.11 -10.07 6.15
C ARG A 18 -10.67 -11.35 5.51
N LYS A 19 -11.42 -11.22 4.41
CA LYS A 19 -11.94 -12.38 3.67
C LYS A 19 -10.86 -13.18 2.98
N PHE A 20 -9.81 -12.52 2.50
CA PHE A 20 -8.67 -13.18 1.88
C PHE A 20 -7.92 -14.05 2.89
N ASN A 21 -7.63 -13.52 4.08
CA ASN A 21 -7.00 -14.23 5.19
C ASN A 21 -7.83 -15.43 5.69
N ASP A 22 -9.16 -15.35 5.65
CA ASP A 22 -10.04 -16.50 5.94
C ASP A 22 -9.88 -17.67 4.93
N ASN A 23 -9.29 -17.41 3.75
CA ASN A 23 -9.22 -18.37 2.64
C ASN A 23 -7.78 -18.75 2.22
N ILE A 24 -6.77 -18.05 2.73
CA ILE A 24 -5.35 -18.24 2.37
C ILE A 24 -4.55 -18.25 3.66
N ALA A 25 -3.66 -19.25 3.79
CA ALA A 25 -2.79 -19.34 4.95
C ALA A 25 -1.83 -18.12 4.99
N PRO A 26 -1.65 -17.46 6.15
CA PRO A 26 -0.88 -16.22 6.27
C PRO A 26 0.56 -16.30 5.72
N GLU A 27 1.21 -17.46 5.81
CA GLU A 27 2.56 -17.69 5.30
C GLU A 27 2.67 -17.67 3.77
N LEU A 28 1.54 -17.77 3.05
CA LEU A 28 1.52 -17.82 1.58
C LEU A 28 1.38 -16.46 0.91
N TYR A 29 1.23 -15.39 1.70
CA TYR A 29 1.10 -14.05 1.17
C TYR A 29 1.70 -13.02 2.11
N ALA A 30 1.99 -11.83 1.59
CA ALA A 30 2.29 -10.68 2.43
C ALA A 30 1.80 -9.38 1.79
N ILE A 31 1.12 -8.57 2.59
CA ILE A 31 0.73 -7.20 2.21
C ILE A 31 1.99 -6.35 2.06
N LYS A 32 2.07 -5.58 0.98
CA LYS A 32 3.22 -4.72 0.66
C LYS A 32 2.79 -3.31 0.23
N GLY A 33 3.77 -2.46 -0.05
CA GLY A 33 3.52 -1.09 -0.54
C GLY A 33 2.78 -0.21 0.46
N GLY A 34 2.00 0.75 -0.04
CA GLY A 34 1.35 1.77 0.81
C GLY A 34 0.41 1.20 1.89
N CYS A 35 -0.35 0.16 1.57
CA CYS A 35 -1.23 -0.50 2.56
C CYS A 35 -0.45 -1.11 3.73
N ASN A 36 0.73 -1.70 3.46
CA ASN A 36 1.58 -2.23 4.52
C ASN A 36 1.98 -1.11 5.51
N LEU A 37 2.45 0.02 4.96
CA LEU A 37 2.86 1.17 5.76
C LEU A 37 1.69 1.77 6.55
N ARG A 38 0.52 1.84 5.92
CA ARG A 38 -0.69 2.40 6.53
C ARG A 38 -1.22 1.51 7.66
N PHE A 39 -1.23 0.20 7.48
CA PHE A 39 -1.87 -0.74 8.41
C PHE A 39 -0.97 -1.21 9.55
N PHE A 40 0.36 -1.21 9.36
CA PHE A 40 1.31 -1.77 10.32
C PHE A 40 2.35 -0.75 10.77
N PHE A 41 2.83 0.11 9.87
CA PHE A 41 3.91 1.05 10.17
C PHE A 41 3.48 2.48 10.41
N GLN A 42 2.23 2.75 10.78
CA GLN A 42 1.81 4.09 11.23
C GLN A 42 1.78 5.20 10.17
N SER A 43 1.79 4.87 8.87
CA SER A 43 1.74 5.92 7.85
C SER A 43 0.41 6.69 7.89
N MET A 44 0.52 8.02 7.83
CA MET A 44 -0.63 8.93 7.82
C MET A 44 -1.35 8.98 6.46
N ARG A 45 -0.69 8.50 5.40
CA ARG A 45 -1.17 8.59 4.02
C ARG A 45 -2.07 7.40 3.67
N TYR A 46 -3.24 7.67 3.13
CA TYR A 46 -4.10 6.62 2.54
C TYR A 46 -3.45 6.01 1.28
N SER A 47 -3.64 4.70 1.07
CA SER A 47 -3.19 4.00 -0.14
C SER A 47 -4.33 3.85 -1.14
N GLU A 48 -4.06 4.15 -2.42
CA GLU A 48 -5.02 3.98 -3.51
C GLU A 48 -5.23 2.53 -3.92
N ASP A 49 -4.14 1.77 -3.89
CA ASP A 49 -4.06 0.41 -4.41
C ASP A 49 -3.58 -0.53 -3.30
N LEU A 50 -4.08 -1.76 -3.34
CA LEU A 50 -3.64 -2.85 -2.50
C LEU A 50 -2.62 -3.71 -3.25
N GLY A 51 -1.42 -3.81 -2.70
CA GLY A 51 -0.35 -4.68 -3.20
C GLY A 51 -0.14 -5.87 -2.26
N ILE A 52 -0.05 -7.07 -2.84
CA ILE A 52 0.20 -8.31 -2.13
C ILE A 52 1.26 -9.09 -2.91
N ASP A 53 2.24 -9.68 -2.23
CA ASP A 53 3.04 -10.77 -2.80
C ASP A 53 2.50 -12.11 -2.34
N VAL A 54 2.60 -13.12 -3.20
CA VAL A 54 2.16 -14.49 -2.92
C VAL A 54 3.24 -15.49 -3.28
N GLN A 55 3.37 -16.53 -2.46
CA GLN A 55 4.27 -17.65 -2.70
C GLN A 55 3.47 -18.94 -2.82
N THR A 56 3.92 -19.86 -3.68
CA THR A 56 3.40 -21.25 -3.79
C THR A 56 1.92 -21.38 -4.22
N ILE A 57 1.16 -20.29 -4.31
CA ILE A 57 -0.22 -20.29 -4.80
C ILE A 57 -0.25 -20.24 -6.33
N GLN A 58 -0.74 -21.32 -6.95
CA GLN A 58 -0.99 -21.40 -8.38
C GLN A 58 -1.88 -20.27 -8.87
N LYS A 59 -1.59 -19.74 -10.07
CA LYS A 59 -2.30 -18.60 -10.68
C LYS A 59 -3.82 -18.78 -10.68
N GLN A 60 -4.29 -19.92 -11.19
CA GLN A 60 -5.73 -20.21 -11.31
C GLN A 60 -6.40 -20.37 -9.94
N THR A 61 -5.66 -20.91 -8.95
CA THR A 61 -6.17 -21.05 -7.58
C THR A 61 -6.35 -19.69 -6.93
N LEU A 62 -5.37 -18.78 -7.09
CA LEU A 62 -5.50 -17.42 -6.59
C LEU A 62 -6.67 -16.70 -7.26
N GLU A 63 -6.76 -16.80 -8.60
CA GLU A 63 -7.82 -16.18 -9.38
C GLU A 63 -9.20 -16.61 -8.90
N LYS A 64 -9.44 -17.93 -8.80
CA LYS A 64 -10.70 -18.49 -8.29
C LYS A 64 -11.03 -18.01 -6.88
N LYS A 65 -10.05 -17.93 -5.98
CA LYS A 65 -10.27 -17.47 -4.59
C LYS A 65 -10.62 -15.99 -4.53
N VAL A 66 -9.90 -15.13 -5.27
CA VAL A 66 -10.18 -13.70 -5.33
C VAL A 66 -11.54 -13.44 -5.96
N ASP A 67 -11.85 -14.09 -7.09
CA ASP A 67 -13.15 -13.94 -7.75
C ASP A 67 -14.30 -14.47 -6.89
N LYS A 68 -14.09 -15.55 -6.14
CA LYS A 68 -15.10 -16.03 -5.18
C LYS A 68 -15.43 -14.98 -4.12
N ILE A 69 -14.43 -14.27 -3.60
CA ILE A 69 -14.64 -13.17 -2.64
C ILE A 69 -15.38 -12.02 -3.32
N LEU A 70 -14.88 -11.55 -4.47
CA LEU A 70 -15.42 -10.37 -5.16
C LEU A 70 -16.78 -10.61 -5.83
N ASN A 71 -17.18 -11.86 -6.08
CA ASN A 71 -18.53 -12.23 -6.55
C ASN A 71 -19.48 -12.58 -5.40
N SER A 72 -19.01 -12.57 -4.15
CA SER A 72 -19.83 -13.00 -3.02
C SER A 72 -20.90 -11.95 -2.68
N SER A 73 -22.16 -12.38 -2.66
CA SER A 73 -23.27 -11.55 -2.17
C SER A 73 -23.12 -11.19 -0.69
N SER A 74 -22.50 -12.07 0.11
CA SER A 74 -22.24 -11.78 1.53
C SER A 74 -21.15 -10.72 1.70
N PHE A 75 -20.15 -10.68 0.81
CA PHE A 75 -19.14 -9.63 0.83
C PHE A 75 -19.73 -8.28 0.46
N LEU A 76 -20.57 -8.22 -0.58
CA LEU A 76 -21.29 -7.01 -0.93
C LEU A 76 -22.22 -6.54 0.20
N LYS A 77 -23.00 -7.43 0.80
CA LYS A 77 -23.88 -7.08 1.95
C LYS A 77 -23.12 -6.47 3.12
N LEU A 78 -21.91 -6.97 3.40
CA LEU A 78 -21.06 -6.37 4.43
C LEU A 78 -20.67 -4.95 4.06
N LEU A 79 -20.26 -4.71 2.80
CA LEU A 79 -19.89 -3.39 2.30
C LEU A 79 -21.07 -2.41 2.28
N GLN A 80 -22.28 -2.89 1.97
CA GLN A 80 -23.52 -2.10 2.01
C GLN A 80 -23.82 -1.56 3.41
N GLY A 81 -23.45 -2.29 4.46
CA GLY A 81 -23.54 -1.80 5.84
C GLY A 81 -22.73 -0.52 6.11
N TYR A 82 -21.79 -0.18 5.22
CA TYR A 82 -20.96 1.02 5.27
C TYR A 82 -21.27 2.03 4.16
N GLY A 83 -22.32 1.81 3.35
CA GLY A 83 -22.75 2.75 2.30
C GLY A 83 -22.17 2.50 0.91
N VAL A 84 -21.44 1.39 0.69
CA VAL A 84 -21.05 0.94 -0.65
C VAL A 84 -22.20 0.12 -1.23
N THR A 85 -22.94 0.69 -2.19
CA THR A 85 -24.16 0.07 -2.74
C THR A 85 -23.88 -1.13 -3.63
N SER A 86 -22.84 -0.99 -4.44
CA SER A 86 -22.41 -1.97 -5.43
C SER A 86 -20.95 -1.70 -5.81
N PHE A 87 -20.33 -2.65 -6.49
CA PHE A 87 -19.04 -2.41 -7.13
C PHE A 87 -18.92 -3.22 -8.42
N ASN A 88 -18.24 -2.65 -9.40
CA ASN A 88 -17.84 -3.34 -10.61
C ASN A 88 -16.39 -3.82 -10.46
N LYS A 89 -16.05 -4.93 -11.12
CA LYS A 89 -14.67 -5.40 -11.20
C LYS A 89 -14.30 -5.84 -12.60
N SER A 90 -13.03 -5.71 -12.92
CA SER A 90 -12.40 -6.36 -14.08
C SER A 90 -11.05 -6.93 -13.69
N SER A 91 -10.57 -7.91 -14.43
CA SER A 91 -9.30 -8.62 -14.20
C SER A 91 -8.31 -8.40 -15.37
N PRO A 92 -7.88 -7.15 -15.64
CA PRO A 92 -7.18 -6.80 -16.88
C PRO A 92 -5.78 -7.43 -17.05
N LYS A 93 -5.24 -8.05 -15.99
CA LYS A 93 -3.94 -8.74 -16.06
C LYS A 93 -3.98 -10.00 -15.21
N GLN A 94 -3.80 -11.16 -15.84
CA GLN A 94 -3.78 -12.47 -15.19
C GLN A 94 -2.60 -13.31 -15.71
N THR A 95 -1.38 -12.86 -15.41
CA THR A 95 -0.14 -13.52 -15.82
C THR A 95 0.45 -14.35 -14.68
N GLU A 96 1.43 -15.22 -14.97
CA GLU A 96 2.09 -16.02 -13.93
C GLU A 96 2.73 -15.14 -12.86
N THR A 97 3.39 -14.05 -13.29
CA THR A 97 4.12 -13.15 -12.39
C THR A 97 3.28 -12.05 -11.76
N THR A 98 2.08 -11.75 -12.29
CA THR A 98 1.26 -10.64 -11.82
C THR A 98 -0.22 -10.89 -12.12
N GLN A 99 -1.06 -10.77 -11.10
CA GLN A 99 -2.51 -10.79 -11.25
C GLN A 99 -3.10 -9.50 -10.70
N ARG A 100 -4.05 -8.90 -11.42
CA ARG A 100 -4.57 -7.57 -11.13
C ARG A 100 -6.07 -7.53 -11.35
N TRP A 101 -6.76 -7.01 -10.34
CA TRP A 101 -8.16 -6.65 -10.38
C TRP A 101 -8.29 -5.14 -10.27
N LYS A 102 -9.08 -4.52 -11.14
CA LYS A 102 -9.58 -3.16 -10.97
C LYS A 102 -10.97 -3.23 -10.38
N VAL A 103 -11.23 -2.43 -9.37
CA VAL A 103 -12.51 -2.35 -8.67
C VAL A 103 -13.01 -0.91 -8.72
N GLN A 104 -14.27 -0.74 -9.07
CA GLN A 104 -14.96 0.54 -9.08
C GLN A 104 -16.12 0.47 -8.09
N LEU A 105 -16.00 1.20 -6.98
CA LEU A 105 -16.98 1.25 -5.90
C LEU A 105 -18.04 2.31 -6.19
N HIS A 106 -19.31 1.94 -6.05
CA HIS A 106 -20.44 2.86 -6.07
C HIS A 106 -20.90 3.10 -4.63
N ILE A 107 -21.03 4.37 -4.25
CA ILE A 107 -21.25 4.80 -2.87
C ILE A 107 -22.43 5.75 -2.87
N ASP A 108 -23.42 5.52 -2.00
CA ASP A 108 -24.69 6.28 -1.99
C ASP A 108 -24.52 7.81 -1.93
N ARG A 109 -23.44 8.25 -1.27
CA ARG A 109 -23.19 9.67 -0.95
C ARG A 109 -22.21 10.35 -1.89
N LEU A 110 -21.61 9.62 -2.84
CA LEU A 110 -20.66 10.17 -3.80
C LEU A 110 -21.27 10.11 -5.20
N GLU A 111 -21.25 11.25 -5.90
CA GLU A 111 -21.76 11.33 -7.27
C GLU A 111 -20.93 10.46 -8.24
N MET A 112 -19.62 10.43 -8.02
CA MET A 112 -18.68 9.72 -8.87
C MET A 112 -18.20 8.43 -8.19
N PRO A 113 -18.13 7.32 -8.94
CA PRO A 113 -17.60 6.08 -8.41
C PRO A 113 -16.11 6.19 -8.10
N VAL A 114 -15.67 5.44 -7.09
CA VAL A 114 -14.29 5.47 -6.60
C VAL A 114 -13.53 4.25 -7.11
N ASN A 115 -12.37 4.46 -7.70
CA ASN A 115 -11.57 3.39 -8.30
C ASN A 115 -10.46 2.96 -7.36
N THR A 116 -10.20 1.65 -7.33
CA THR A 116 -9.04 1.05 -6.65
C THR A 116 -8.59 -0.21 -7.38
N LYS A 117 -7.45 -0.75 -6.99
CA LYS A 117 -6.85 -1.95 -7.57
C LYS A 117 -6.40 -2.90 -6.47
N ILE A 118 -6.52 -4.19 -6.76
CA ILE A 118 -5.87 -5.26 -6.00
C ILE A 118 -4.85 -5.90 -6.94
N GLU A 119 -3.59 -5.93 -6.53
CA GLU A 119 -2.51 -6.50 -7.32
C GLU A 119 -1.71 -7.53 -6.52
N PHE A 120 -1.52 -8.68 -7.13
CA PHE A 120 -0.72 -9.78 -6.62
C PHE A 120 0.52 -9.96 -7.48
N SER A 121 1.67 -10.21 -6.85
CA SER A 121 2.93 -10.47 -7.54
C SER A 121 3.60 -11.76 -7.03
N ARG A 122 4.35 -12.41 -7.94
CA ARG A 122 5.16 -13.63 -7.70
C ARG A 122 6.62 -13.44 -8.12
N ARG A 123 7.09 -12.20 -8.20
CA ARG A 123 8.41 -11.89 -8.76
C ARG A 123 9.55 -12.07 -7.76
N HIS A 124 9.23 -12.11 -6.48
CA HIS A 124 10.21 -12.41 -5.44
C HIS A 124 10.16 -13.91 -5.19
N GLU A 125 11.32 -14.57 -5.29
CA GLU A 125 11.46 -16.00 -4.99
C GLU A 125 11.12 -16.26 -3.52
N GLU A 126 11.54 -15.37 -2.63
CA GLU A 126 11.22 -15.37 -1.20
C GLU A 126 10.99 -13.91 -0.72
N PHE A 127 9.99 -13.74 0.14
CA PHE A 127 9.76 -12.53 0.94
C PHE A 127 9.66 -12.95 2.40
N GLN A 128 10.14 -12.11 3.32
CA GLN A 128 9.88 -12.29 4.74
C GLN A 128 8.56 -11.62 5.09
N SER A 129 7.76 -12.31 5.90
CA SER A 129 6.46 -11.82 6.30
C SER A 129 6.21 -12.01 7.77
N GLU A 130 5.58 -11.03 8.38
CA GLU A 130 5.16 -11.06 9.76
C GLU A 130 3.63 -11.13 9.84
N LEU A 131 3.12 -11.94 10.76
CA LEU A 131 1.70 -11.96 11.11
C LEU A 131 1.45 -11.09 12.35
N SER A 132 1.09 -9.83 12.14
CA SER A 132 0.82 -8.87 13.22
C SER A 132 -0.62 -8.33 13.17
N ASP A 133 -1.01 -7.63 14.23
CA ASP A 133 -2.30 -6.93 14.30
C ASP A 133 -2.30 -5.73 13.34
N VAL A 134 -3.37 -5.59 12.55
CA VAL A 134 -3.68 -4.29 11.95
C VAL A 134 -3.85 -3.29 13.08
N ARG A 135 -3.26 -2.10 12.90
CA ARG A 135 -3.34 -1.01 13.88
C ARG A 135 -4.74 -0.84 14.45
N ARG A 136 -4.82 -0.81 15.78
CA ARG A 136 -6.09 -0.68 16.52
C ARG A 136 -6.87 0.54 16.06
N GLU A 137 -6.20 1.68 15.87
CA GLU A 137 -6.82 2.93 15.45
C GLU A 137 -7.47 2.79 14.07
N THR A 138 -6.82 2.06 13.15
CA THR A 138 -7.36 1.77 11.82
C THR A 138 -8.61 0.90 11.90
N CYS A 139 -8.59 -0.19 12.67
CA CYS A 139 -9.79 -1.02 12.85
C CYS A 139 -10.94 -0.24 13.51
N GLN A 140 -10.64 0.54 14.56
CA GLN A 140 -11.62 1.36 15.27
C GLN A 140 -12.23 2.46 14.40
N GLN A 141 -11.42 3.11 13.54
CA GLN A 141 -11.90 4.12 12.59
C GLN A 141 -13.05 3.61 11.73
N TYR A 142 -13.08 2.31 11.43
CA TYR A 142 -14.11 1.67 10.63
C TYR A 142 -15.05 0.77 11.42
N HIS A 143 -14.99 0.77 12.76
CA HIS A 143 -15.73 -0.15 13.62
C HIS A 143 -15.56 -1.64 13.21
N LEU A 144 -14.39 -1.98 12.67
CA LEU A 144 -14.03 -3.34 12.33
C LEU A 144 -13.50 -4.06 13.56
N PRO A 145 -13.78 -5.37 13.71
CA PRO A 145 -13.12 -6.15 14.74
C PRO A 145 -11.61 -6.19 14.49
N PRO A 146 -10.79 -6.34 15.55
CA PRO A 146 -9.36 -6.55 15.41
C PRO A 146 -9.07 -7.72 14.45
N MET A 147 -8.03 -7.56 13.62
CA MET A 147 -7.63 -8.58 12.67
C MET A 147 -6.11 -8.66 12.58
N ARG A 148 -5.60 -9.88 12.40
CA ARG A 148 -4.19 -10.16 12.14
C ARG A 148 -4.03 -10.55 10.68
N LEU A 149 -3.04 -9.97 10.01
CA LEU A 149 -2.79 -10.21 8.59
C LEU A 149 -1.28 -10.35 8.36
N SER A 150 -0.92 -11.14 7.35
CA SER A 150 0.49 -11.25 6.93
C SER A 150 0.93 -10.03 6.12
N HIS A 151 2.10 -9.47 6.46
CA HIS A 151 2.63 -8.26 5.83
C HIS A 151 4.15 -8.26 5.78
N TYR A 152 4.71 -7.39 4.94
CA TYR A 152 6.16 -7.18 4.83
C TYR A 152 6.71 -6.62 6.14
N GLU A 153 7.81 -7.21 6.62
CA GLU A 153 8.60 -6.62 7.71
C GLU A 153 9.21 -5.27 7.31
N LEU A 154 9.63 -4.49 8.31
CA LEU A 154 10.19 -3.15 8.11
C LEU A 154 11.38 -3.16 7.14
N HIS A 155 12.30 -4.11 7.30
CA HIS A 155 13.47 -4.25 6.42
C HIS A 155 13.07 -4.40 4.94
N ASP A 156 12.14 -5.31 4.64
CA ASP A 156 11.70 -5.56 3.27
C ASP A 156 10.84 -4.42 2.71
N ALA A 157 10.08 -3.72 3.57
CA ALA A 157 9.36 -2.52 3.19
C ALA A 157 10.32 -1.39 2.76
N VAL A 158 11.40 -1.15 3.52
CA VAL A 158 12.41 -0.13 3.18
C VAL A 158 13.15 -0.53 1.90
N LYS A 159 13.62 -1.79 1.81
CA LYS A 159 14.29 -2.31 0.60
C LYS A 159 13.40 -2.16 -0.64
N GLN A 160 12.12 -2.52 -0.53
CA GLN A 160 11.15 -2.36 -1.61
C GLN A 160 10.98 -0.90 -2.04
N LYS A 161 10.99 0.04 -1.09
CA LYS A 161 10.85 1.47 -1.40
C LYS A 161 12.07 2.04 -2.11
N ILE A 162 13.28 1.66 -1.69
CA ILE A 162 14.50 2.06 -2.38
C ILE A 162 14.54 1.49 -3.80
N LEU A 163 14.19 0.20 -3.98
CA LEU A 163 14.13 -0.42 -5.31
C LEU A 163 13.03 0.19 -6.19
N ALA A 164 11.89 0.57 -5.62
CA ALA A 164 10.84 1.27 -6.36
C ALA A 164 11.31 2.65 -6.82
N LEU A 165 12.05 3.37 -5.98
CA LEU A 165 12.65 4.65 -6.32
C LEU A 165 13.69 4.50 -7.45
N ALA A 166 14.53 3.46 -7.39
CA ALA A 166 15.56 3.20 -8.38
C ALA A 166 15.04 2.75 -9.76
N TYR A 167 13.94 2.00 -9.80
CA TYR A 167 13.55 1.24 -11.01
C TYR A 167 12.14 1.46 -11.52
N ARG A 168 11.31 2.29 -10.87
CA ARG A 168 10.02 2.66 -11.48
C ARG A 168 10.25 3.43 -12.78
N SER A 169 9.41 3.15 -13.77
CA SER A 169 9.42 3.88 -15.04
C SER A 169 9.10 5.36 -14.89
N LEU A 170 8.32 5.70 -13.85
CA LEU A 170 8.03 7.07 -13.44
C LEU A 170 8.28 7.16 -11.94
N THR A 171 9.18 8.04 -11.55
CA THR A 171 9.48 8.31 -10.15
C THR A 171 8.27 8.94 -9.46
N GLN A 172 8.01 8.57 -8.21
CA GLN A 172 6.84 9.01 -7.48
C GLN A 172 7.22 9.58 -6.11
N ALA A 173 6.74 10.78 -5.78
CA ALA A 173 7.00 11.44 -4.50
C ALA A 173 6.51 10.63 -3.31
N ARG A 174 5.48 9.81 -3.51
CA ARG A 174 5.00 8.90 -2.47
C ARG A 174 6.01 7.84 -2.06
N ASP A 175 6.91 7.39 -2.93
CA ASP A 175 7.94 6.42 -2.53
C ASP A 175 9.01 7.09 -1.67
N VAL A 176 9.34 8.36 -1.97
CA VAL A 176 10.23 9.19 -1.17
C VAL A 176 9.61 9.41 0.22
N PHE A 177 8.38 9.91 0.29
CA PHE A 177 7.71 10.12 1.57
C PHE A 177 7.53 8.82 2.38
N ASP A 178 7.13 7.73 1.72
CA ASP A 178 6.97 6.43 2.36
C ASP A 178 8.32 5.91 2.89
N LEU A 179 9.43 6.14 2.18
CA LEU A 179 10.78 5.80 2.66
C LEU A 179 11.15 6.64 3.88
N TYR A 180 11.01 7.96 3.81
CA TYR A 180 11.23 8.87 4.94
C TYR A 180 10.48 8.41 6.17
N HIS A 181 9.19 8.10 6.01
CA HIS A 181 8.34 7.61 7.08
C HIS A 181 8.91 6.32 7.71
N LEU A 182 9.27 5.32 6.90
CA LEU A 182 9.81 4.05 7.41
C LEU A 182 11.11 4.23 8.20
N LEU A 183 12.00 5.16 7.78
CA LEU A 183 13.25 5.47 8.50
C LEU A 183 12.99 6.05 9.91
N HIS A 184 11.79 6.58 10.16
CA HIS A 184 11.39 7.16 11.44
C HIS A 184 10.50 6.25 12.30
N VAL A 185 10.10 5.08 11.80
CA VAL A 185 9.22 4.18 12.56
C VAL A 185 9.99 3.51 13.69
N GLU A 186 11.02 2.75 13.33
CA GLU A 186 11.91 2.05 14.27
C GLU A 186 13.28 1.88 13.59
N ASN A 187 14.31 1.58 14.37
CA ASN A 187 15.60 1.23 13.82
C ASN A 187 15.49 -0.04 12.96
N HIS A 188 15.65 0.10 11.66
CA HIS A 188 15.77 -1.03 10.75
C HIS A 188 17.22 -1.52 10.68
N LYS A 189 17.40 -2.80 10.35
CA LYS A 189 18.73 -3.38 10.09
C LYS A 189 19.37 -2.71 8.88
N LYS A 190 20.71 -2.69 8.82
CA LYS A 190 21.44 -2.21 7.63
C LYS A 190 20.93 -2.97 6.41
N ILE A 191 20.55 -2.23 5.37
CA ILE A 191 20.01 -2.79 4.14
C ILE A 191 21.16 -2.99 3.18
N GLU A 192 21.29 -4.21 2.69
CA GLU A 192 22.25 -4.54 1.65
C GLU A 192 21.61 -4.36 0.27
N LEU A 193 22.18 -3.42 -0.50
CA LEU A 193 21.77 -3.10 -1.87
C LEU A 193 23.01 -2.93 -2.75
N GLY A 194 22.86 -3.21 -4.05
CA GLY A 194 23.94 -3.00 -5.00
C GLY A 194 24.22 -1.50 -5.16
N ARG A 195 25.48 -1.13 -5.37
CA ARG A 195 25.87 0.28 -5.63
C ARG A 195 25.04 0.92 -6.74
N ASN A 196 24.74 0.17 -7.80
CA ASN A 196 23.90 0.63 -8.91
C ASN A 196 22.44 0.90 -8.49
N ASP A 197 21.88 0.13 -7.56
CA ASP A 197 20.53 0.38 -7.04
C ASP A 197 20.49 1.70 -6.28
N ILE A 198 21.54 1.97 -5.50
CA ILE A 198 21.66 3.18 -4.68
C ILE A 198 21.83 4.41 -5.57
N GLU A 199 22.74 4.39 -6.54
CA GLU A 199 22.95 5.55 -7.44
C GLU A 199 21.66 5.89 -8.22
N LYS A 200 20.96 4.89 -8.75
CA LYS A 200 19.68 5.10 -9.42
C LYS A 200 18.61 5.66 -8.48
N ALA A 201 18.56 5.18 -7.23
CA ALA A 201 17.65 5.72 -6.24
C ALA A 201 17.93 7.20 -5.95
N LYS A 202 19.21 7.60 -5.88
CA LYS A 202 19.63 9.01 -5.68
C LYS A 202 19.26 9.88 -6.88
N GLU A 203 19.52 9.43 -8.10
CA GLU A 203 19.14 10.15 -9.32
C GLU A 203 17.61 10.38 -9.37
N SER A 204 16.85 9.31 -9.13
CA SER A 204 15.39 9.38 -9.06
C SER A 204 14.91 10.31 -7.95
N LEU A 205 15.48 10.24 -6.74
CA LEU A 205 15.14 11.11 -5.61
C LEU A 205 15.20 12.59 -6.00
N LEU A 206 16.28 13.00 -6.67
CA LEU A 206 16.52 14.39 -7.06
C LEU A 206 15.66 14.86 -8.24
N SER A 207 15.00 13.93 -8.95
CA SER A 207 14.12 14.25 -10.08
C SER A 207 12.69 14.62 -9.68
N VAL A 208 12.27 14.36 -8.43
CA VAL A 208 10.88 14.54 -7.99
C VAL A 208 10.69 15.88 -7.32
N GLY A 209 9.70 16.64 -7.79
CA GLY A 209 9.45 18.00 -7.30
C GLY A 209 8.41 18.09 -6.19
N PHE A 210 8.32 19.27 -5.58
CA PHE A 210 7.31 19.58 -4.56
C PHE A 210 5.86 19.45 -5.08
N ASN A 211 5.61 19.76 -6.36
CA ASN A 211 4.28 19.59 -6.96
C ASN A 211 3.85 18.12 -7.01
N ASP A 212 4.78 17.20 -7.26
CA ASP A 212 4.52 15.75 -7.18
C ASP A 212 4.20 15.34 -5.75
N TYR A 213 4.93 15.89 -4.78
CA TYR A 213 4.66 15.67 -3.36
C TYR A 213 3.26 16.16 -2.95
N GLN A 214 2.86 17.36 -3.37
CA GLN A 214 1.52 17.88 -3.08
C GLN A 214 0.42 16.98 -3.67
N SER A 215 0.56 16.59 -4.94
CA SER A 215 -0.45 15.80 -5.63
C SER A 215 -0.52 14.34 -5.14
N GLN A 216 0.62 13.71 -4.86
CA GLN A 216 0.72 12.27 -4.58
C GLN A 216 0.77 11.93 -3.08
N VAL A 217 1.19 12.87 -2.23
CA VAL A 217 1.29 12.67 -0.78
C VAL A 217 0.28 13.52 -0.05
N VAL A 218 0.40 14.85 -0.15
CA VAL A 218 -0.43 15.77 0.66
C VAL A 218 -1.91 15.54 0.41
N SER A 219 -2.31 15.41 -0.86
CA SER A 219 -3.72 15.15 -1.19
C SER A 219 -4.26 13.89 -0.51
N PHE A 220 -3.40 12.89 -0.24
CA PHE A 220 -3.72 11.58 0.36
C PHE A 220 -3.64 11.53 1.87
N LEU A 221 -3.39 12.66 2.53
CA LEU A 221 -3.46 12.77 3.98
C LEU A 221 -4.87 13.14 4.44
N GLU A 222 -5.18 12.86 5.71
CA GLU A 222 -6.36 13.44 6.37
C GLU A 222 -6.25 14.97 6.38
N ALA A 223 -7.40 15.66 6.23
CA ALA A 223 -7.46 17.11 6.08
C ALA A 223 -6.69 17.90 7.16
N LYS A 224 -6.68 17.39 8.40
CA LYS A 224 -5.94 17.99 9.52
C LYS A 224 -4.41 18.03 9.32
N TYR A 225 -3.84 17.09 8.57
CA TYR A 225 -2.40 17.02 8.33
C TYR A 225 -1.97 17.75 7.05
N GLN A 226 -2.90 17.97 6.10
CA GLN A 226 -2.58 18.57 4.80
C GLN A 226 -1.94 19.95 4.92
N LYS A 227 -2.49 20.82 5.77
CA LYS A 227 -1.97 22.18 5.94
C LYS A 227 -0.55 22.19 6.51
N ALA A 228 -0.27 21.33 7.49
CA ALA A 228 1.04 21.26 8.15
C ALA A 228 2.11 20.66 7.25
N LEU A 229 1.74 19.71 6.39
CA LEU A 229 2.67 19.00 5.51
C LEU A 229 2.77 19.60 4.11
N SER A 230 1.90 20.55 3.72
CA SER A 230 2.01 21.29 2.46
C SER A 230 3.05 22.41 2.51
N ASP A 231 4.28 22.10 2.91
CA ASP A 231 5.40 23.04 3.01
C ASP A 231 6.59 22.57 2.16
N SER A 232 7.11 23.43 1.28
CA SER A 232 8.25 23.12 0.42
C SER A 232 9.51 22.85 1.24
N LYS A 233 9.69 23.58 2.36
CA LYS A 233 10.86 23.38 3.21
C LYS A 233 10.84 22.03 3.90
N HIS A 234 9.64 21.56 4.29
CA HIS A 234 9.48 20.21 4.83
C HIS A 234 9.82 19.14 3.78
N TRP A 235 9.40 19.34 2.52
CA TRP A 235 9.76 18.44 1.43
C TRP A 235 11.27 18.40 1.15
N GLU A 236 11.94 19.56 1.14
CA GLU A 236 13.41 19.64 0.98
C GLU A 236 14.12 18.85 2.09
N ASN A 237 13.70 19.00 3.34
CA ASN A 237 14.26 18.24 4.46
C ASN A 237 14.07 16.73 4.29
N ILE A 238 12.90 16.28 3.81
CA ILE A 238 12.63 14.86 3.52
C ILE A 238 13.64 14.34 2.48
N VAL A 239 13.86 15.09 1.41
CA VAL A 239 14.77 14.72 0.33
C VAL A 239 16.21 14.64 0.84
N ASP A 240 16.65 15.65 1.58
CA ASP A 240 18.01 15.71 2.14
C ASP A 240 18.30 14.53 3.08
N GLU A 241 17.34 14.19 3.95
CA GLU A 241 17.53 13.08 4.89
C GLU A 241 17.62 11.73 4.18
N ILE A 242 16.78 11.50 3.18
CA ILE A 242 16.85 10.28 2.37
C ILE A 242 18.17 10.22 1.60
N LEU A 243 18.63 11.35 1.07
CA LEU A 243 19.91 11.42 0.37
C LEU A 243 21.07 11.02 1.28
N VAL A 244 21.14 11.57 2.50
CA VAL A 244 22.13 11.22 3.52
C VAL A 244 22.06 9.74 3.86
N TYR A 245 20.85 9.21 4.03
CA TYR A 245 20.64 7.79 4.31
C TYR A 245 21.18 6.89 3.18
N LEU A 246 20.84 7.19 1.92
CA LEU A 246 21.31 6.43 0.75
C LEU A 246 22.83 6.48 0.60
N GLU A 247 23.45 7.64 0.85
CA GLU A 247 24.92 7.78 0.86
C GLU A 247 25.58 6.94 1.96
N GLY A 248 24.94 6.86 3.13
CA GLY A 248 25.38 6.00 4.23
C GLY A 248 25.39 4.50 3.89
N LEU A 249 24.58 4.05 2.91
CA LEU A 249 24.56 2.65 2.46
C LEU A 249 25.74 2.28 1.56
N THR A 250 26.42 3.26 0.95
CA THR A 250 27.58 3.02 0.08
C THR A 250 28.91 2.84 0.83
N LYS A 251 28.91 3.10 2.14
CA LYS A 251 30.07 2.96 3.04
C LYS A 251 30.07 1.60 3.74
#